data_AF-A0A562YBV7-F1
#
_entry.id   AF-A0A562YBV7-F1
#
_cell.length_a   1.000
_cell.length_b   1.000
_cell.length_c   1.000
_cell.angle_alpha   90.00
_cell.angle_beta   90.00
_cell.angle_gamma   90.00
#
_symmetry.space_group_name_H-M   'P 1'
#
loop_
_entity.id
_entity.type
_entity.pdbx_description
1 polymer ?
#
loop_
_entity_poly.entity_id
_entity_poly.type
_entity_poly.pdbx_seq_one_letter_code
_entity_poly.pdbx_strand_id
1 'polypeptide(L)' 'MTYSERKEKEKHLLYLIEEKRLIDIEKVANNYGCSVRTIKRMLQNLRNEGKTITYCRKSNKYLLKK' A
#
# COMPACT_ATOMS: atom_id res chain seq x y z
N MET A 1 -6.90 13.66 -9.05
CA MET A 1 -7.06 12.24 -8.71
C MET A 1 -8.53 12.00 -8.39
N THR A 2 -9.25 11.44 -9.34
CA THR A 2 -10.66 11.08 -9.16
C THR A 2 -10.76 9.89 -8.21
N TYR A 3 -11.94 9.72 -7.58
CA TYR A 3 -12.19 8.62 -6.64
C TYR A 3 -11.91 7.24 -7.26
N SER A 4 -12.25 7.06 -8.54
CA SER A 4 -12.05 5.81 -9.29
C SER A 4 -10.57 5.43 -9.41
N GLU A 5 -9.70 6.36 -9.84
CA GLU A 5 -8.26 6.11 -9.99
C GLU A 5 -7.61 5.72 -8.66
N ARG A 6 -8.08 6.31 -7.56
CA ARG A 6 -7.59 6.01 -6.22
C ARG A 6 -7.93 4.58 -5.81
N LYS A 7 -9.14 4.13 -6.12
CA LYS A 7 -9.62 2.78 -5.80
C LYS A 7 -8.90 1.71 -6.63
N GLU A 8 -8.60 2.01 -7.89
CA GLU A 8 -7.77 1.12 -8.73
C GLU A 8 -6.34 1.00 -8.20
N LYS A 9 -5.71 2.13 -7.83
CA LYS A 9 -4.38 2.09 -7.21
C LYS A 9 -4.38 1.37 -5.86
N GLU A 10 -5.44 1.49 -5.06
CA GLU A 10 -5.62 0.72 -3.81
C GLU A 10 -5.66 -0.79 -4.07
N LYS A 11 -6.40 -1.24 -5.09
CA LYS A 11 -6.42 -2.66 -5.51
C LYS A 11 -5.05 -3.14 -6.00
N HIS A 12 -4.36 -2.36 -6.82
CA HIS A 12 -3.05 -2.72 -7.33
C HIS A 12 -1.98 -2.72 -6.22
N LEU A 13 -2.03 -1.75 -5.31
CA LEU A 13 -1.19 -1.71 -4.12
C LEU A 13 -1.39 -2.95 -3.26
N LEU A 14 -2.64 -3.36 -3.08
CA LEU A 14 -2.98 -4.56 -2.34
C LEU A 14 -2.44 -5.83 -2.99
N TYR A 15 -2.57 -5.97 -4.31
CA TYR A 15 -1.99 -7.08 -5.08
C TYR A 15 -0.47 -7.18 -4.86
N LEU A 16 0.24 -6.05 -4.89
CA LEU A 16 1.69 -6.01 -4.64
C LEU A 16 2.07 -6.44 -3.21
N ILE A 17 1.21 -6.17 -2.22
CA ILE A 17 1.42 -6.59 -0.84
C ILE A 17 1.15 -8.10 -0.69
N GLU A 18 0.12 -8.62 -1.35
CA GLU A 18 -0.20 -10.05 -1.37
C GLU A 18 0.93 -10.87 -2.03
N GLU A 19 1.50 -10.37 -3.13
CA GLU A 19 2.68 -10.94 -3.79
C GLU A 19 4.00 -10.78 -2.98
N LYS A 20 3.97 -10.10 -1.83
CA LYS A 20 5.17 -9.74 -1.02
C LYS A 20 6.23 -8.96 -1.82
N ARG A 21 5.85 -8.35 -2.95
CA ARG A 21 6.72 -7.54 -3.82
C ARG A 21 6.81 -6.08 -3.39
N LEU A 22 6.01 -5.67 -2.40
CA LEU A 22 6.06 -4.33 -1.84
C LEU A 22 7.30 -4.17 -0.93
N ILE A 23 8.46 -3.98 -1.58
CA ILE A 23 9.76 -3.83 -0.93
C ILE A 23 9.93 -2.41 -0.39
N ASP A 24 9.42 -1.40 -1.11
CA ASP A 24 9.67 0.00 -0.81
C ASP A 24 8.46 0.88 -1.15
N ILE A 25 7.93 1.59 -0.14
CA ILE A 25 6.81 2.53 -0.33
C ILE A 25 7.22 3.74 -1.14
N GLU A 26 8.45 4.23 -1.03
CA GLU A 26 8.90 5.41 -1.74
C GLU A 26 8.97 5.13 -3.24
N LYS A 27 9.44 3.94 -3.61
CA LYS A 27 9.45 3.49 -5.00
C LYS A 27 8.04 3.35 -5.57
N VAL A 28 7.11 2.81 -4.77
CA VAL A 28 5.71 2.69 -5.17
C VAL A 28 5.02 4.05 -5.24
N ALA A 29 5.36 4.98 -4.34
CA ALA A 29 4.90 6.37 -4.34
C ALA A 29 5.34 7.09 -5.62
N ASN A 30 6.61 6.95 -5.99
CA ASN A 30 7.17 7.47 -7.25
C ASN A 30 6.50 6.85 -8.47
N ASN A 31 6.33 5.51 -8.52
CA ASN A 31 5.64 4.84 -9.63
C ASN A 31 4.19 5.30 -9.79
N TYR A 32 3.49 5.58 -8.69
CA TYR A 32 2.12 6.09 -8.76
C TYR A 32 2.02 7.61 -8.95
N GLY A 33 3.15 8.33 -8.96
CA GLY A 33 3.19 9.80 -8.98
C GLY A 33 2.47 10.42 -7.79
N CYS A 34 2.48 9.76 -6.63
CA CYS A 34 1.74 10.16 -5.43
C CYS A 34 2.70 10.31 -4.24
N SER A 35 2.34 11.13 -3.26
CA SER A 35 3.14 11.24 -2.03
C SER A 35 3.06 9.96 -1.20
N VAL A 36 4.14 9.67 -0.46
CA VAL A 36 4.19 8.59 0.55
C VAL A 36 3.03 8.67 1.54
N ARG A 37 2.60 9.88 1.92
CA ARG A 37 1.42 10.12 2.76
C ARG A 37 0.14 9.55 2.15
N THR A 38 -0.04 9.68 0.83
CA THR A 38 -1.20 9.14 0.12
C THR A 38 -1.21 7.62 0.18
N ILE A 39 -0.07 6.97 -0.03
CA ILE A 39 0.05 5.50 0.11
C ILE A 39 -0.22 5.07 1.55
N LYS A 40 0.32 5.76 2.56
CA LYS A 40 0.01 5.46 3.97
C LYS A 40 -1.48 5.56 4.25
N ARG A 41 -2.18 6.54 3.68
CA ARG A 41 -3.63 6.68 3.80
C ARG A 41 -4.38 5.53 3.10
N MET A 42 -3.92 5.11 1.91
CA MET A 42 -4.46 3.94 1.20
C MET A 42 -4.29 2.65 2.01
N LEU A 43 -3.11 2.46 2.62
CA LEU A 43 -2.86 1.32 3.51
C LEU A 43 -3.76 1.33 4.75
N GLN A 44 -4.05 2.51 5.27
CA GLN A 44 -4.95 2.67 6.41
C GLN A 44 -6.41 2.38 6.02
N ASN A 45 -6.84 2.79 4.83
CA ASN A 45 -8.13 2.38 4.27
C ASN A 45 -8.23 0.85 4.13
N LEU A 46 -7.20 0.21 3.55
CA LEU A 46 -7.15 -1.25 3.41
C LEU A 46 -7.19 -1.96 4.77
N ARG A 47 -6.58 -1.37 5.82
CA ARG A 47 -6.71 -1.86 7.20
C ARG A 47 -8.13 -1.76 7.74
N ASN A 48 -8.79 -0.63 7.50
CA ASN A 48 -10.19 -0.43 7.89
C ASN A 48 -11.15 -1.36 7.13
N GLU A 49 -10.81 -1.74 5.89
CA GLU A 49 -11.54 -2.75 5.13
C GLU A 49 -11.33 -4.19 5.66
N GLY A 50 -10.51 -4.38 6.70
CA GLY A 50 -10.29 -5.67 7.37
C GLY A 50 -9.01 -6.39 6.96
N LYS A 51 -8.13 -5.77 6.17
CA LYS A 51 -6.84 -6.39 5.81
C LYS A 51 -5.76 -6.06 6.84
N THR A 52 -5.21 -7.09 7.49
CA THR A 52 -4.17 -6.95 8.52
C THR A 52 -2.79 -6.67 7.90
N ILE A 53 -2.59 -5.44 7.40
CA ILE A 53 -1.30 -5.01 6.86
C ILE A 53 -0.40 -4.56 8.01
N THR A 54 0.73 -5.22 8.23
CA THR A 54 1.69 -4.87 9.29
C THR A 54 2.95 -4.27 8.68
N TYR A 55 3.48 -3.22 9.30
CA TYR A 55 4.76 -2.65 8.88
C TYR A 55 5.88 -3.21 9.76
N CYS A 56 6.84 -3.90 9.15
CA CYS A 56 8.02 -4.41 9.85
C CYS A 56 9.15 -3.39 9.77
N ARG A 57 9.42 -2.68 10.88
CA ARG A 57 10.52 -1.72 10.99
C ARG A 57 11.90 -2.35 10.76
N LYS A 58 12.09 -3.62 11.16
CA LYS A 58 13.37 -4.35 11.00
C LYS A 58 13.72 -4.62 9.54
N SER A 59 12.71 -4.77 8.68
CA SER A 59 12.92 -5.11 7.27
C SER A 59 12.50 -3.98 6.33
N ASN A 60 12.02 -2.85 6.86
CA ASN A 60 11.37 -1.76 6.10
C ASN A 60 10.26 -2.22 5.15
N LYS A 61 9.65 -3.38 5.41
CA LYS A 61 8.68 -4.02 4.51
C LYS A 61 7.27 -4.01 5.10
N TYR A 62 6.29 -3.91 4.20
CA TYR A 62 4.89 -4.10 4.54
C TYR A 62 4.53 -5.56 4.28
N LEU A 63 4.01 -6.22 5.30
CA LEU A 63 3.67 -7.64 5.28
C LEU A 63 2.17 -7.78 5.53
N LEU A 64 1.50 -8.57 4.70
CA LEU A 64 0.16 -9.04 5.03
C LEU A 64 0.28 -10.10 6.13
N LYS A 65 -0.33 -9.87 7.29
CA LYS A 65 -0.45 -10.88 8.34
C LYS A 65 -1.75 -11.64 8.09
N LYS A 66 -1.64 -12.94 7.80
CA LYS A 66 -2.79 -13.86 7.72
C LYS A 66 -3.19 -14.29 9.12
#